data_AF-H0TPH9-F1
#
_entry.id   AF-H0TPH9-F1
#
_cell.length_a   1.000
_cell.length_b   1.000
_cell.length_c   1.000
_cell.angle_alpha   90.00
_cell.angle_beta   90.00
_cell.angle_gamma   90.00
#
_symmetry.space_group_name_H-M   'P 1'
#
loop_
_entity.id
_entity.type
_entity.pdbx_description
1 polymer ?
#
loop_
_entity_poly.entity_id
_entity_poly.type
_entity_poly.pdbx_seq_one_letter_code
_entity_poly.pdbx_strand_id
1 'polypeptide(L)'
;MTAETTAPVVVAIELDDPDLADRLAALLGTVSGLRLAAPGERADVAVVATEPAARGAANGFQLTARERDVLALLAEGASNKEIARSLGISVHTAKFHVGSLLDKLDATGRTDAVAHAARHGIINL
;
A
#
# COMPACT_ATOMS: atom_id res chain seq x y z
N MET A 1 32.17 14.57 -27.83
CA MET A 1 31.30 14.30 -26.66
C MET A 1 29.88 14.63 -27.07
N THR A 2 29.23 13.67 -27.71
CA THR A 2 27.84 13.78 -28.18
C THR A 2 26.95 13.38 -27.01
N ALA A 3 26.25 14.34 -26.41
CA ALA A 3 25.23 14.03 -25.43
C ALA A 3 24.11 13.26 -26.15
N GLU A 4 23.97 11.96 -25.85
CA GLU A 4 22.75 11.21 -26.18
C GLU A 4 21.57 11.96 -25.57
N THR A 5 20.84 12.68 -26.42
CA THR A 5 19.58 13.31 -26.03
C THR A 5 18.55 12.17 -26.04
N THR A 6 18.48 11.43 -24.93
CA THR A 6 17.40 10.48 -24.68
C THR A 6 16.09 11.24 -24.80
N ALA A 7 15.19 10.77 -25.66
CA ALA A 7 13.88 11.37 -25.83
C ALA A 7 13.17 11.45 -24.47
N PRO A 8 12.52 12.58 -24.14
CA PRO A 8 11.87 12.72 -22.86
C PRO A 8 10.71 11.74 -22.75
N VAL A 9 10.62 11.04 -21.62
CA VAL A 9 9.51 10.16 -21.29
C VAL A 9 8.28 11.02 -21.02
N VAL A 10 7.21 10.80 -21.80
CA VAL A 10 5.95 11.53 -21.67
C VAL A 10 5.05 10.81 -20.67
N VAL A 11 4.61 11.52 -19.63
CA VAL A 11 3.79 10.97 -18.54
C VAL A 11 2.43 11.64 -18.46
N ALA A 12 1.34 10.85 -18.40
CA ALA A 12 0.01 11.35 -18.08
C ALA A 12 -0.28 11.19 -16.58
N ILE A 13 -0.80 12.23 -15.93
CA ILE A 13 -1.25 12.20 -14.54
C ILE A 13 -2.68 12.77 -14.49
N GLU A 14 -3.60 12.01 -13.92
CA GLU A 14 -4.97 12.45 -13.67
C GLU A 14 -5.05 13.08 -12.27
N LEU A 15 -5.51 14.33 -12.22
CA LEU A 15 -5.59 15.14 -11.01
C LEU A 15 -6.93 15.89 -11.01
N ASP A 16 -7.67 15.78 -9.92
CA ASP A 16 -8.95 16.49 -9.74
C ASP A 16 -8.75 17.97 -9.32
N ASP A 17 -7.54 18.32 -8.88
CA ASP A 17 -7.16 19.65 -8.40
C ASP A 17 -6.25 20.37 -9.43
N PRO A 18 -6.70 21.49 -10.03
CA PRO A 18 -5.94 22.22 -11.04
C PRO A 18 -4.71 22.94 -10.46
N ASP A 19 -4.77 23.44 -9.21
CA ASP A 19 -3.63 24.10 -8.57
C ASP A 19 -2.50 23.11 -8.28
N LEU A 20 -2.87 21.86 -7.95
CA LEU A 20 -1.93 20.77 -7.78
C LEU A 20 -1.29 20.36 -9.12
N ALA A 21 -2.08 20.34 -10.20
CA ALA A 21 -1.58 20.03 -11.54
C ALA A 21 -0.52 21.03 -11.99
N ASP A 22 -0.74 22.32 -11.81
CA ASP A 22 0.21 23.37 -12.17
C ASP A 22 1.51 23.27 -11.35
N ARG A 23 1.40 23.00 -10.04
CA ARG A 23 2.58 22.79 -9.18
C ARG A 23 3.39 21.57 -9.59
N LEU A 24 2.72 20.46 -9.92
CA LEU A 24 3.36 19.24 -10.41
C LEU A 24 4.06 19.47 -11.75
N ALA A 25 3.42 20.18 -12.68
CA ALA A 25 4.02 20.55 -13.96
C ALA A 25 5.28 21.39 -13.77
N ALA A 26 5.25 22.37 -12.87
CA ALA A 26 6.41 23.21 -12.56
C ALA A 26 7.57 22.41 -11.95
N LEU A 27 7.28 21.47 -11.04
CA LEU A 27 8.29 20.62 -10.42
C LEU A 27 8.90 19.63 -11.41
N LEU A 28 8.05 18.90 -12.14
CA LEU A 28 8.50 17.87 -13.08
C LEU A 28 9.21 18.47 -14.30
N GLY A 29 8.89 19.72 -14.67
CA GLY A 29 9.64 20.46 -15.69
C GLY A 29 11.11 20.72 -15.34
N THR A 30 11.52 20.51 -14.08
CA THR A 30 12.93 20.59 -13.67
C THR A 30 13.69 19.27 -13.84
N VAL A 31 12.98 18.16 -14.09
CA VAL A 31 13.58 16.83 -14.22
C VAL A 31 13.93 16.58 -15.68
N SER A 32 15.24 16.50 -15.97
CA SER A 32 15.73 16.19 -17.32
C SER A 32 15.22 14.84 -17.80
N GLY A 33 14.63 14.81 -19.00
CA GLY A 33 14.13 13.59 -19.63
C GLY A 33 12.71 13.19 -19.22
N LEU A 34 11.98 14.06 -18.50
CA LEU A 34 10.61 13.81 -18.08
C LEU A 34 9.70 14.97 -18.50
N ARG A 35 8.51 14.67 -19.02
CA ARG A 35 7.52 15.67 -19.40
C ARG A 35 6.10 15.19 -19.13
N LEU A 36 5.21 16.10 -18.74
CA LEU A 36 3.78 15.82 -18.66
C LEU A 36 3.10 15.88 -20.03
N ALA A 37 2.25 14.90 -20.32
CA ALA A 37 1.42 14.84 -21.51
C ALA A 37 0.42 16.01 -21.53
N ALA A 38 0.30 16.68 -22.67
CA ALA A 38 -0.78 17.64 -22.89
C ALA A 38 -2.13 16.91 -23.09
N PRO A 39 -3.28 17.58 -22.88
CA PRO A 39 -4.59 17.00 -23.16
C PRO A 39 -4.67 16.46 -24.60
N GLY A 40 -4.97 15.16 -24.75
CA GLY A 40 -5.04 14.48 -26.06
C GLY A 40 -3.70 14.01 -26.63
N GLU A 41 -2.58 14.21 -25.93
CA GLU A 41 -1.26 13.69 -26.30
C GLU A 41 -1.10 12.22 -25.85
N ARG A 42 -0.41 11.40 -26.66
CA ARG A 42 -0.05 10.04 -26.26
C ARG A 42 1.09 10.09 -25.24
N ALA A 43 0.86 9.50 -24.06
CA ALA A 43 1.89 9.30 -23.05
C ALA A 43 2.61 7.95 -23.25
N ASP A 44 3.90 7.91 -22.93
CA ASP A 44 4.69 6.69 -22.85
C ASP A 44 4.36 5.92 -21.56
N VAL A 45 3.99 6.64 -20.50
CA VAL A 45 3.65 6.09 -19.17
C VAL A 45 2.45 6.86 -18.60
N ALA A 46 1.52 6.18 -17.93
CA ALA A 46 0.44 6.82 -17.17
C ALA A 46 0.64 6.57 -15.67
N VAL A 47 0.65 7.63 -14.87
CA VAL A 47 0.61 7.56 -13.41
C VAL A 47 -0.80 7.90 -12.99
N VAL A 48 -1.62 6.87 -12.83
CA VAL A 48 -2.98 7.01 -12.33
C VAL A 48 -2.91 7.02 -10.81
N ALA A 49 -3.33 8.12 -10.20
CA ALA A 49 -3.67 8.09 -8.79
C ALA A 49 -4.93 7.22 -8.67
N THR A 50 -4.75 5.93 -8.37
CA THR A 50 -5.86 5.14 -7.82
C THR A 50 -6.40 5.93 -6.64
N GLU A 51 -7.72 6.12 -6.62
CA GLU A 51 -8.43 6.61 -5.43
C GLU A 51 -7.83 5.94 -4.18
N PRO A 52 -7.90 6.56 -2.99
CA PRO A 52 -7.63 5.85 -1.74
C PRO A 52 -8.71 4.78 -1.46
N ALA A 53 -9.17 4.04 -2.46
CA ALA A 53 -9.78 2.74 -2.33
C ALA A 53 -8.69 1.77 -1.82
N ALA A 54 -8.54 1.74 -0.50
CA ALA A 54 -7.72 0.80 0.25
C ALA A 54 -6.25 0.72 -0.21
N ARG A 55 -5.36 1.42 0.51
CA ARG A 55 -4.00 0.89 0.72
C ARG A 55 -4.14 -0.51 1.33
N GLY A 56 -4.17 -1.52 0.47
CA GLY A 56 -4.38 -2.92 0.81
C GLY A 56 -4.14 -3.89 -0.34
N ALA A 57 -3.63 -3.43 -1.48
CA ALA A 57 -3.39 -4.28 -2.64
C ALA A 57 -2.11 -3.89 -3.39
N ALA A 58 -0.95 -4.03 -2.73
CA ALA A 58 0.32 -4.18 -3.44
C ALA A 58 1.40 -4.95 -2.64
N ASN A 59 1.04 -5.65 -1.56
CA ASN A 59 1.97 -6.51 -0.83
C ASN A 59 1.40 -7.92 -0.81
N GLY A 60 2.21 -8.91 -1.20
CA GLY A 60 1.82 -10.24 -1.70
C GLY A 60 0.98 -11.16 -0.79
N PHE A 61 0.45 -10.65 0.31
CA PHE A 61 -0.44 -11.36 1.23
C PHE A 61 -1.85 -10.78 1.14
N GLN A 62 -2.72 -11.43 0.36
CA GLN A 62 -4.14 -11.08 0.31
C GLN A 62 -4.83 -11.50 1.62
N LEU A 63 -4.67 -10.70 2.68
CA LEU A 63 -5.36 -10.93 3.95
C LEU A 63 -6.86 -10.67 3.82
N THR A 64 -7.66 -11.60 4.32
CA THR A 64 -9.11 -11.43 4.48
C THR A 64 -9.40 -10.28 5.44
N ALA A 65 -10.63 -9.74 5.41
CA ALA A 65 -11.04 -8.71 6.36
C ALA A 65 -10.80 -9.14 7.81
N ARG A 66 -11.10 -10.41 8.12
CA ARG A 66 -10.95 -10.94 9.48
C ARG A 66 -9.49 -11.08 9.92
N GLU A 67 -8.62 -11.49 9.01
CA GLU A 67 -7.17 -11.57 9.27
C GLU A 67 -6.58 -10.18 9.51
N ARG A 68 -7.08 -9.14 8.80
CA ARG A 68 -6.68 -7.75 9.03
C ARG A 68 -7.12 -7.25 10.41
N ASP A 69 -8.36 -7.53 10.83
CA ASP A 69 -8.84 -7.18 12.17
C ASP A 69 -7.96 -7.82 13.26
N VAL A 70 -7.63 -9.11 13.09
CA VAL A 70 -6.78 -9.85 14.04
C VAL A 70 -5.36 -9.29 14.06
N LEU A 71 -4.80 -8.95 12.90
CA LEU A 71 -3.47 -8.37 12.79
C LEU A 71 -3.37 -6.99 13.45
N ALA A 72 -4.39 -6.15 13.31
CA ALA A 72 -4.46 -4.85 13.99
C ALA A 72 -4.44 -5.01 15.51
N LEU A 73 -5.28 -5.90 16.04
CA LEU A 73 -5.32 -6.18 17.48
C LEU A 73 -4.02 -6.81 18.00
N LEU A 74 -3.35 -7.64 17.19
CA LEU A 74 -2.03 -8.17 17.53
C LEU A 74 -0.96 -7.07 17.59
N ALA A 75 -1.04 -6.06 16.71
CA ALA A 75 -0.14 -4.91 16.72
C ALA A 75 -0.32 -4.05 17.98
N GLU A 76 -1.54 -3.99 18.52
CA GLU A 76 -1.85 -3.38 19.81
C GLU A 76 -1.41 -4.22 21.02
N GLY A 77 -0.88 -5.43 20.78
CA GLY A 77 -0.44 -6.35 21.84
C GLY A 77 -1.57 -7.17 22.47
N ALA A 78 -2.75 -7.23 21.85
CA ALA A 78 -3.89 -7.96 22.39
C ALA A 78 -3.64 -9.48 22.47
N SER A 79 -4.07 -10.09 23.58
CA SER A 79 -4.11 -11.53 23.76
C SER A 79 -5.29 -12.17 22.99
N ASN A 80 -5.24 -13.48 22.76
CA ASN A 80 -6.34 -14.20 22.09
C ASN A 80 -7.69 -14.07 22.82
N LYS A 81 -7.69 -13.78 24.14
CA LYS A 81 -8.92 -13.52 24.91
C LYS A 81 -9.48 -12.12 24.60
N GLU A 82 -8.61 -11.13 24.46
CA GLU A 82 -8.99 -9.76 24.09
C GLU A 82 -9.43 -9.69 22.64
N ILE A 83 -8.72 -10.36 21.74
CA ILE A 83 -9.13 -10.52 20.34
C ILE A 83 -10.51 -11.16 20.25
N ALA A 84 -10.73 -12.26 20.96
CA ALA A 84 -12.03 -12.92 21.00
C ALA A 84 -13.16 -11.98 21.46
N ARG A 85 -12.91 -11.18 22.50
CA ARG A 85 -13.86 -10.20 23.02
C ARG A 85 -14.13 -9.07 22.03
N SER A 86 -13.08 -8.47 21.47
CA SER A 86 -13.19 -7.36 20.51
C SER A 86 -13.93 -7.77 19.25
N LEU A 87 -13.76 -9.02 18.82
CA LEU A 87 -14.30 -9.54 17.59
C LEU A 87 -15.62 -10.30 17.76
N GLY A 88 -16.11 -10.48 18.99
CA GLY A 88 -17.37 -11.18 19.28
C GLY A 88 -17.33 -12.69 18.96
N ILE A 89 -16.18 -13.33 19.11
CA ILE A 89 -15.96 -14.75 18.78
C ILE A 89 -15.45 -15.54 19.99
N SER A 90 -15.40 -16.87 19.88
CA SER A 90 -14.80 -17.71 20.92
C SER A 90 -13.28 -17.58 20.94
N VAL A 91 -12.65 -17.83 22.10
CA VAL A 91 -11.17 -17.87 22.23
C VAL A 91 -10.56 -18.96 21.33
N HIS A 92 -11.28 -20.06 21.12
CA HIS A 92 -10.85 -21.11 20.21
C HIS A 92 -10.83 -20.61 18.76
N THR A 93 -11.86 -19.89 18.33
CA THR A 93 -11.93 -19.26 17.00
C THR A 93 -10.86 -18.19 16.83
N ALA A 94 -10.57 -17.39 17.87
CA ALA A 94 -9.47 -16.43 17.84
C ALA A 94 -8.10 -17.12 17.66
N LYS A 95 -7.86 -18.24 18.35
CA LYS A 95 -6.64 -19.06 18.15
C LYS A 95 -6.52 -19.55 16.70
N PHE A 96 -7.63 -20.00 16.11
CA PHE A 96 -7.65 -20.44 14.73
C PHE A 96 -7.28 -19.30 13.77
N HIS A 97 -7.91 -18.13 13.90
CA HIS A 97 -7.59 -16.97 13.06
C HIS A 97 -6.15 -16.49 13.23
N VAL A 98 -5.63 -16.47 14.46
CA VAL A 98 -4.21 -16.13 14.70
C VAL A 98 -3.30 -17.15 14.03
N GLY A 99 -3.58 -18.45 14.13
CA GLY A 99 -2.81 -19.49 13.44
C GLY A 99 -2.78 -19.30 11.93
N SER A 100 -3.96 -19.17 11.30
CA SER A 100 -4.05 -18.93 9.86
C SER A 100 -3.36 -17.65 9.41
N LEU A 101 -3.41 -16.58 10.21
CA LEU A 101 -2.69 -15.34 9.94
C LEU A 101 -1.16 -15.54 9.98
N LEU A 102 -0.64 -16.26 10.99
CA LEU A 102 0.79 -16.56 11.10
C LEU A 102 1.27 -17.40 9.92
N ASP A 103 0.55 -18.46 9.57
CA ASP A 103 0.86 -19.34 8.44
C ASP A 103 0.90 -18.53 7.13
N LYS A 104 -0.05 -17.61 6.96
CA LYS A 104 -0.16 -16.79 5.76
C LYS A 104 0.92 -15.73 5.64
N LEU A 105 1.41 -15.21 6.77
CA LEU A 105 2.53 -14.26 6.80
C LEU A 105 3.90 -14.95 6.88
N ASP A 106 3.93 -16.29 6.84
CA ASP A 106 5.13 -17.11 7.07
C ASP A 106 5.88 -16.69 8.35
N ALA A 107 5.12 -16.38 9.40
CA ALA A 107 5.63 -15.81 10.63
C ALA A 107 5.79 -16.87 11.71
N THR A 108 6.94 -16.86 12.39
CA THR A 108 7.26 -17.81 13.47
C THR A 108 6.54 -17.53 14.79
N GLY A 109 5.88 -16.36 14.88
CA GLY A 109 5.12 -15.96 16.05
C GLY A 109 4.49 -14.58 15.89
N ARG A 110 3.74 -14.15 16.90
CA ARG A 110 2.95 -12.90 16.84
C ARG A 110 3.79 -11.64 16.62
N THR A 111 4.93 -11.53 17.31
CA THR A 111 5.82 -10.37 17.17
C THR A 111 6.43 -10.33 15.78
N ASP A 112 6.81 -11.49 15.25
CA ASP A 112 7.34 -11.64 13.91
C ASP A 112 6.28 -11.28 12.86
N ALA A 113 5.03 -11.70 13.05
CA ALA A 113 3.91 -11.33 12.17
C ALA A 113 3.65 -9.82 12.15
N VAL A 114 3.65 -9.15 13.31
CA VAL A 114 3.48 -7.69 13.39
C VAL A 114 4.66 -6.98 12.73
N ALA A 115 5.90 -7.41 12.99
CA ALA A 115 7.09 -6.83 12.38
C ALA A 115 7.11 -7.04 10.85
N HIS A 116 6.72 -8.23 10.39
CA HIS A 116 6.59 -8.55 8.97
C HIS A 116 5.52 -7.67 8.32
N ALA A 117 4.34 -7.57 8.93
CA ALA A 117 3.26 -6.72 8.46
C ALA A 117 3.65 -5.23 8.39
N ALA A 118 4.40 -4.71 9.37
CA ALA A 118 4.89 -3.33 9.37
C ALA A 118 5.94 -3.10 8.26
N ARG A 119 6.91 -4.00 8.10
CA ARG A 119 7.93 -3.91 7.02
C ARG A 119 7.31 -3.93 5.63
N HIS A 120 6.23 -4.69 5.47
CA HIS A 120 5.49 -4.80 4.22
C HIS A 120 4.31 -3.82 4.15
N GLY A 121 4.26 -2.76 4.97
CA GLY A 121 3.23 -1.71 4.89
C GLY A 121 1.78 -2.21 4.96
N ILE A 122 1.55 -3.39 5.54
CA ILE A 122 0.21 -3.98 5.76
C ILE A 122 -0.46 -3.27 6.94
N ILE A 123 0.32 -2.86 7.93
CA ILE A 123 -0.09 -2.06 9.08
C ILE A 123 0.92 -0.92 9.29
N ASN A 124 0.46 0.18 9.88
CA ASN A 124 1.30 1.30 10.27
C ASN A 124 1.42 1.30 11.80
N LEU A 125 2.65 1.29 12.32
CA LEU A 125 2.96 1.38 13.76
C LEU A 125 3.28 2.82 14.17
#